data_AF-A0AA38ZP47-F1
#
_entry.id   AF-A0AA38ZP47-F1
#
_cell.length_a   1.000
_cell.length_b   1.000
_cell.length_c   1.000
_cell.angle_alpha   90.00
_cell.angle_beta   90.00
_cell.angle_gamma   90.00
#
_symmetry.space_group_name_H-M   'P 1'
#
loop_
_entity.id
_entity.type
_entity.pdbx_description
1 polymer ?
#
loop_
_entity_poly.entity_id
_entity_poly.type
_entity_poly.pdbx_seq_one_letter_code
_entity_poly.pdbx_strand_id
1 'polypeptide(L)'
;MERESSDDEEDRQNLIDENERKLPHRSGFQIEDFKSRLSAHRFSFNKRYLFAVFPPLFILLIYFTTDVRNLFTTSISIVKADSPTDRMRESELRALYLLRQQQLSLFSLWNHTALADSAPIPSNSSNSTLDFSTRQDVLSSADFKSALLKQISLNKEIQQVLLSSHPSGDLSELVDNNGDLNFGAYSFNRCPKVNQNMSQRPTIEWKPRSDKYLFAICLSGQMSNHLICLEKHMFFAALLNRILVIPSSKFDYQYNRVLDIEHINHCLGREVVVTFEEFTESKKNHVHIDRVICYFSLPLPCYVDDDHVKKLKSLGISMGKLEPAWAEDIKKPKKRTAQDVQAKFSSNDDVIAIGDVFYANVEEEWVMQPGGPLAHKCQTLIEPSRLIMLTAQRFVQTFLGKSFTALHFRRHGFLKFCNAKESSCFFPIPQAADCISRVVERANTPVIYLSTDAAESETGLLQSLVVLNGKLVPLIKRPTRNSAEKWDALLYRHGLDGDSQV
;
A
#
# COMPACT_ATOMS: atom_id res chain seq x y z
N MET A 1 -29.99 -28.46 -33.36
CA MET A 1 -31.09 -27.74 -34.03
C MET A 1 -30.99 -26.29 -33.60
N GLU A 2 -30.82 -25.45 -34.62
CA GLU A 2 -30.92 -23.98 -34.72
C GLU A 2 -30.03 -23.05 -33.88
N ARG A 3 -29.36 -22.18 -34.66
CA ARG A 3 -28.45 -21.06 -34.37
C ARG A 3 -29.22 -19.75 -34.56
N GLU A 4 -28.73 -18.67 -33.94
CA GLU A 4 -28.43 -17.30 -34.48
C GLU A 4 -28.37 -16.35 -33.27
N SER A 5 -27.31 -15.59 -32.92
CA SER A 5 -26.36 -14.65 -33.57
C SER A 5 -26.79 -13.17 -33.52
N SER A 6 -25.79 -12.29 -33.33
CA SER A 6 -25.76 -10.79 -33.51
C SER A 6 -25.90 -9.99 -32.20
N ASP A 7 -24.82 -9.39 -31.65
CA ASP A 7 -24.16 -8.09 -31.98
C ASP A 7 -25.12 -6.89 -31.75
N ASP A 8 -24.79 -5.72 -31.19
CA ASP A 8 -23.57 -5.08 -30.67
C ASP A 8 -24.03 -3.83 -29.87
N GLU A 9 -23.20 -3.44 -28.90
CA GLU A 9 -22.85 -2.08 -28.43
C GLU A 9 -23.84 -0.94 -28.10
N GLU A 10 -23.38 -0.20 -27.07
CA GLU A 10 -23.51 1.24 -26.79
C GLU A 10 -24.73 1.87 -26.06
N ASP A 11 -24.35 2.41 -24.88
CA ASP A 11 -24.64 3.75 -24.34
C ASP A 11 -25.83 4.02 -23.39
N ARG A 12 -25.40 4.31 -22.14
CA ARG A 12 -25.76 5.47 -21.29
C ARG A 12 -27.13 5.58 -20.60
N GLN A 13 -26.99 5.74 -19.28
CA GLN A 13 -27.62 6.73 -18.41
C GLN A 13 -29.07 6.55 -17.92
N ASN A 14 -29.15 6.58 -16.58
CA ASN A 14 -30.16 7.24 -15.72
C ASN A 14 -31.51 6.56 -15.43
N LEU A 15 -31.71 6.36 -14.12
CA LEU A 15 -32.88 6.71 -13.29
C LEU A 15 -34.23 5.99 -13.55
N ILE A 16 -34.67 5.21 -12.55
CA ILE A 16 -35.90 5.39 -11.71
C ILE A 16 -37.05 6.16 -12.44
N ASP A 17 -38.30 5.70 -12.64
CA ASP A 17 -39.21 4.84 -11.87
C ASP A 17 -40.49 4.46 -12.68
N GLU A 18 -41.29 3.56 -12.09
CA GLU A 18 -42.78 3.46 -12.10
C GLU A 18 -43.64 3.02 -13.32
N ASN A 19 -44.36 1.89 -13.15
CA ASN A 19 -45.82 1.84 -12.90
C ASN A 19 -46.30 0.37 -12.80
N GLU A 20 -46.75 -0.13 -11.64
CA GLU A 20 -48.08 0.02 -11.00
C GLU A 20 -49.24 -0.84 -11.59
N ARG A 21 -49.94 -1.55 -10.68
CA ARG A 21 -51.39 -1.47 -10.30
C ARG A 21 -51.90 -2.88 -9.90
N LYS A 22 -52.53 -3.10 -8.74
CA LYS A 22 -53.73 -2.44 -8.17
C LYS A 22 -53.86 -2.59 -6.63
N LEU A 23 -53.90 -1.46 -5.91
CA LEU A 23 -54.97 -0.84 -5.04
C LEU A 23 -56.12 -1.72 -4.45
N PRO A 24 -56.93 -1.26 -3.43
CA PRO A 24 -56.99 0.07 -2.77
C PRO A 24 -57.26 0.13 -1.24
N HIS A 25 -56.90 1.24 -0.58
CA HIS A 25 -57.83 1.96 0.31
C HIS A 25 -57.50 3.47 0.38
N ARG A 26 -58.55 4.29 0.12
CA ARG A 26 -58.64 5.77 0.12
C ARG A 26 -58.44 6.34 1.54
N SER A 27 -57.62 7.36 1.82
CA SER A 27 -57.59 8.79 1.46
C SER A 27 -58.54 9.70 2.25
N GLY A 28 -57.99 10.72 2.92
CA GLY A 28 -58.74 11.86 3.50
C GLY A 28 -57.92 12.74 4.44
N PHE A 29 -57.23 13.74 3.90
CA PHE A 29 -56.62 14.85 4.63
C PHE A 29 -57.73 15.88 4.94
N GLN A 30 -57.95 16.23 6.21
CA GLN A 30 -58.80 17.37 6.59
C GLN A 30 -58.07 18.25 7.62
N ILE A 31 -57.98 19.52 7.25
CA ILE A 31 -57.54 20.66 8.06
C ILE A 31 -58.64 20.95 9.06
N GLU A 32 -58.32 20.97 10.35
CA GLU A 32 -59.19 21.57 11.36
C GLU A 32 -58.66 22.97 11.70
N ASP A 33 -59.56 23.92 11.50
CA ASP A 33 -59.36 25.36 11.65
C ASP A 33 -59.50 25.80 13.12
N PHE A 34 -58.92 26.95 13.39
CA PHE A 34 -58.80 27.63 14.68
C PHE A 34 -60.08 27.69 15.53
N LYS A 35 -59.93 27.42 16.84
CA LYS A 35 -60.66 28.16 17.89
C LYS A 35 -59.72 28.77 18.91
N SER A 36 -59.72 30.09 18.86
CA SER A 36 -59.15 31.06 19.78
C SER A 36 -59.71 30.94 21.20
N ARG A 37 -58.85 31.18 22.21
CA ARG A 37 -59.10 32.18 23.28
C ARG A 37 -57.89 32.32 24.22
N LEU A 38 -57.37 33.56 24.22
CA LEU A 38 -56.75 34.32 25.31
C LEU A 38 -55.77 33.62 26.28
N SER A 39 -54.50 34.05 26.24
CA SER A 39 -53.88 34.74 27.39
C SER A 39 -52.55 35.38 26.97
N ALA A 40 -52.47 36.70 27.08
CA ALA A 40 -51.25 37.47 26.85
C ALA A 40 -50.24 37.21 27.96
N HIS A 41 -49.01 36.78 27.64
CA HIS A 41 -47.85 36.90 28.55
C HIS A 41 -46.56 37.23 27.77
N ARG A 42 -46.21 38.52 27.83
CA ARG A 42 -44.86 39.11 27.99
C ARG A 42 -43.68 38.45 27.24
N PHE A 43 -43.31 39.04 26.11
CA PHE A 43 -41.99 38.88 25.49
C PHE A 43 -40.92 39.53 26.38
N SER A 44 -40.18 38.70 27.11
CA SER A 44 -38.94 39.07 27.79
C SER A 44 -37.79 39.01 26.78
N PHE A 45 -37.27 40.17 26.37
CA PHE A 45 -36.05 40.28 25.58
C PHE A 45 -34.86 39.86 26.43
N ASN A 46 -34.38 38.64 26.22
CA ASN A 46 -33.23 38.10 26.94
C ASN A 46 -31.92 38.66 26.34
N LYS A 47 -31.26 39.56 27.08
CA LYS A 47 -29.97 40.21 26.71
C LYS A 47 -28.81 39.25 26.40
N ARG A 48 -28.99 37.93 26.58
CA ARG A 48 -27.98 36.89 26.31
C ARG A 48 -27.79 36.54 24.83
N TYR A 49 -28.74 36.87 23.95
CA TYR A 49 -28.59 36.59 22.51
C TYR A 49 -27.71 37.60 21.76
N LEU A 50 -27.52 38.81 22.30
CA LEU A 50 -26.54 39.76 21.74
C LEU A 50 -25.10 39.20 21.85
N PHE A 51 -24.76 38.56 22.98
CA PHE A 51 -23.40 38.03 23.19
C PHE A 51 -23.06 36.80 22.34
N ALA A 52 -24.03 36.16 21.69
CA ALA A 52 -23.77 35.01 20.81
C ALA A 52 -23.56 35.42 19.34
N VAL A 53 -24.13 36.56 18.92
CA VAL A 53 -24.10 37.00 17.51
C VAL A 53 -22.97 38.00 17.23
N PHE A 54 -22.64 38.85 18.22
CA PHE A 54 -21.60 39.88 18.04
C PHE A 54 -20.16 39.35 17.95
N PRO A 55 -19.72 38.31 18.71
CA PRO A 55 -18.33 37.84 18.64
C PRO A 55 -17.88 37.30 17.27
N PRO A 56 -18.63 36.45 16.56
CA PRO A 56 -18.19 35.94 15.26
C PRO A 56 -18.18 37.04 14.19
N LEU A 57 -19.11 38.00 14.27
CA LEU A 57 -19.13 39.17 13.38
C LEU A 57 -17.95 40.12 13.64
N PHE A 58 -17.55 40.31 14.90
CA PHE A 58 -16.39 41.13 15.26
C PHE A 58 -15.06 40.47 14.86
N ILE A 59 -14.95 39.13 14.97
CA ILE A 59 -13.79 38.36 14.48
C ILE A 59 -13.68 38.45 12.95
N LEU A 60 -14.80 38.32 12.23
CA LEU A 60 -14.83 38.52 10.77
C LEU A 60 -14.40 39.94 10.39
N LEU A 61 -14.90 40.96 11.10
CA LEU A 61 -14.52 42.35 10.85
C LEU A 61 -13.02 42.60 11.11
N ILE A 62 -12.43 42.06 12.19
CA ILE A 62 -10.99 42.16 12.44
C ILE A 62 -10.19 41.42 11.36
N TYR A 63 -10.62 40.22 10.97
CA TYR A 63 -9.94 39.42 9.93
C TYR A 63 -9.90 40.13 8.58
N PHE A 64 -10.95 40.88 8.23
CA PHE A 64 -11.01 41.63 6.97
C PHE A 64 -10.42 43.05 7.04
N THR A 65 -10.24 43.63 8.23
CA THR A 65 -9.71 45.00 8.40
C THR A 65 -8.26 45.05 8.85
N THR A 66 -7.69 43.96 9.37
CA THR A 66 -6.27 43.89 9.74
C THR A 66 -5.48 43.20 8.63
N ASP A 67 -4.53 43.93 8.04
CA ASP A 67 -3.52 43.35 7.15
C ASP A 67 -2.54 42.50 7.99
N VAL A 68 -2.95 41.25 8.25
CA VAL A 68 -2.19 40.26 9.01
C VAL A 68 -0.86 39.88 8.35
N ARG A 69 -0.53 40.42 7.16
CA ARG A 69 0.80 40.22 6.55
C ARG A 69 1.94 40.92 7.29
N ASN A 70 1.67 41.97 8.06
CA ASN A 70 2.73 42.76 8.72
C ASN A 70 2.88 42.52 10.23
N LEU A 71 2.16 41.55 10.81
CA LEU A 71 2.27 41.21 12.25
C LEU A 71 3.12 39.96 12.55
N PHE A 72 3.72 39.33 11.53
CA PHE A 72 4.63 38.18 11.68
C PHE A 72 6.10 38.50 11.32
N THR A 73 6.49 39.77 11.32
CA THR A 73 7.90 40.19 11.23
C THR A 73 8.38 40.73 12.56
N THR A 74 8.58 39.83 13.52
CA THR A 74 9.41 40.10 14.70
C THR A 74 10.26 38.89 15.02
N SER A 75 11.55 39.11 14.92
CA SER A 75 12.70 38.24 15.13
C SER A 75 12.54 37.22 16.26
N ILE A 76 12.62 35.93 15.90
CA ILE A 76 13.11 34.88 16.79
C ILE A 76 14.11 34.05 15.98
N SER A 77 15.39 34.19 16.32
CA SER A 77 16.47 33.33 15.85
C SER A 77 16.31 31.94 16.47
N ILE A 78 15.44 31.12 15.87
CA ILE A 78 15.42 29.68 16.06
C ILE A 78 16.01 29.08 14.78
N VAL A 79 17.12 28.35 14.94
CA VAL A 79 17.64 27.43 13.93
C VAL A 79 16.51 26.46 13.62
N LYS A 80 15.73 26.77 12.58
CA LYS A 80 14.62 25.96 12.13
C LYS A 80 15.25 24.93 11.21
N ALA A 81 15.43 23.72 11.73
CA ALA A 81 15.56 22.56 10.85
C ALA A 81 14.30 22.53 9.98
N ASP A 82 14.44 22.78 8.69
CA ASP A 82 13.30 22.88 7.78
C ASP A 82 12.44 21.62 7.90
N SER A 83 11.15 21.84 8.15
CA SER A 83 10.19 20.74 8.15
C SER A 83 10.13 20.12 6.74
N PRO A 84 9.89 18.80 6.61
CA PRO A 84 9.73 18.14 5.31
C PRO A 84 8.65 18.82 4.43
N THR A 85 7.63 19.39 5.09
CA THR A 85 6.55 20.18 4.48
C THR A 85 7.03 21.50 3.87
N ASP A 86 7.97 22.21 4.51
CA ASP A 86 8.53 23.46 3.97
C ASP A 86 9.41 23.18 2.74
N ARG A 87 10.17 22.06 2.75
CA ARG A 87 11.01 21.62 1.62
C ARG A 87 10.22 21.16 0.39
N MET A 88 9.09 20.48 0.61
CA MET A 88 8.15 20.15 -0.47
C MET A 88 7.60 21.40 -1.12
N ARG A 89 7.17 22.37 -0.31
CA ARG A 89 6.60 23.64 -0.78
C ARG A 89 7.60 24.46 -1.60
N GLU A 90 8.87 24.50 -1.19
CA GLU A 90 9.92 25.19 -1.94
C GLU A 90 10.18 24.54 -3.31
N SER A 91 10.16 23.21 -3.37
CA SER A 91 10.42 22.47 -4.60
C SER A 91 9.25 22.57 -5.58
N GLU A 92 8.01 22.57 -5.08
CA GLU A 92 6.81 22.89 -5.87
C GLU A 92 6.88 24.31 -6.43
N LEU A 93 7.29 25.30 -5.63
CA LEU A 93 7.47 26.68 -6.08
C LEU A 93 8.59 26.80 -7.12
N ARG A 94 9.69 26.09 -6.95
CA ARG A 94 10.79 26.04 -7.91
C ARG A 94 10.37 25.36 -9.22
N ALA A 95 9.59 24.28 -9.14
CA ALA A 95 9.02 23.64 -10.32
C ALA A 95 8.04 24.55 -11.05
N LEU A 96 7.18 25.28 -10.32
CA LEU A 96 6.28 26.29 -10.88
C LEU A 96 7.06 27.45 -11.54
N TYR A 97 8.17 27.88 -10.94
CA TYR A 97 9.05 28.89 -11.52
C TYR A 97 9.66 28.40 -12.85
N LEU A 98 10.19 27.18 -12.88
CA LEU A 98 10.76 26.58 -14.08
C LEU A 98 9.68 26.35 -15.15
N LEU A 99 8.49 25.86 -14.79
CA LEU A 99 7.35 25.74 -15.71
C LEU A 99 6.95 27.09 -16.32
N ARG A 100 6.95 28.16 -15.52
CA ARG A 100 6.68 29.52 -16.00
C ARG A 100 7.78 29.99 -16.96
N GLN A 101 9.04 29.70 -16.67
CA GLN A 101 10.16 30.00 -17.56
C GLN A 101 10.05 29.24 -18.89
N GLN A 102 9.62 27.98 -18.84
CA GLN A 102 9.34 27.17 -20.02
C GLN A 102 8.23 27.79 -20.87
N GLN A 103 7.10 28.13 -20.24
CA GLN A 103 5.94 28.72 -20.90
C GLN A 103 6.31 30.02 -21.61
N LEU A 104 7.03 30.93 -20.94
CA LEU A 104 7.49 32.19 -21.52
C LEU A 104 8.42 31.97 -22.72
N SER A 105 9.32 30.99 -22.63
CA SER A 105 10.26 30.69 -23.70
C SER A 105 9.63 29.94 -24.88
N LEU A 106 8.58 29.15 -24.65
CA LEU A 106 7.77 28.55 -25.72
C LEU A 106 6.91 29.60 -26.42
N PHE A 107 6.33 30.55 -25.67
CA PHE A 107 5.60 31.67 -26.27
C PHE A 107 6.51 32.57 -27.11
N SER A 108 7.74 32.84 -26.67
CA SER A 108 8.67 33.63 -27.48
C SER A 108 9.03 32.89 -28.77
N LEU A 109 9.26 31.57 -28.72
CA LEU A 109 9.48 30.74 -29.91
C LEU A 109 8.29 30.77 -30.86
N TRP A 110 7.08 30.60 -30.33
CA TRP A 110 5.83 30.65 -31.11
C TRP A 110 5.65 32.00 -31.84
N ASN A 111 5.86 33.11 -31.13
CA ASN A 111 5.76 34.46 -31.70
C ASN A 111 6.81 34.71 -32.79
N HIS A 112 8.02 34.17 -32.65
CA HIS A 112 9.04 34.27 -33.69
C HIS A 112 8.72 33.44 -34.94
N THR A 113 8.05 32.29 -34.80
CA THR A 113 7.52 31.54 -35.96
C THR A 113 6.32 32.22 -36.63
N ALA A 114 5.40 32.82 -35.86
CA ALA A 114 4.21 33.48 -36.42
C ALA A 114 4.52 34.80 -37.17
N LEU A 115 5.59 35.50 -36.77
CA LEU A 115 6.10 36.69 -37.46
C LEU A 115 6.80 36.35 -38.79
N ALA A 116 7.23 35.09 -39.00
CA ALA A 116 7.83 34.66 -40.26
C ALA A 116 6.78 34.46 -41.36
N ASP A 117 5.54 34.07 -41.01
CA ASP A 117 4.43 33.85 -41.95
C ASP A 117 3.67 35.13 -42.32
N SER A 118 3.97 36.27 -41.68
CA SER A 118 3.20 37.53 -41.83
C SER A 118 3.98 38.66 -42.50
N ALA A 119 5.09 38.39 -43.18
CA ALA A 119 5.78 39.40 -44.00
C ALA A 119 4.95 39.73 -45.26
N PRO A 120 4.48 40.97 -45.46
CA PRO A 120 3.78 41.35 -46.68
C PRO A 120 4.78 41.47 -47.82
N ILE A 121 4.51 40.78 -48.93
CA ILE A 121 5.22 40.92 -50.20
C ILE A 121 5.01 42.36 -50.71
N PRO A 122 6.05 43.20 -50.86
CA PRO A 122 5.91 44.46 -51.56
C PRO A 122 6.05 44.18 -53.07
N SER A 123 4.93 44.20 -53.77
CA SER A 123 4.92 44.33 -55.22
C SER A 123 5.27 45.79 -55.58
N ASN A 124 6.50 46.04 -56.05
CA ASN A 124 6.69 46.86 -57.25
C ASN A 124 8.13 46.85 -57.78
N SER A 125 8.18 46.82 -59.10
CA SER A 125 9.34 46.89 -59.99
C SER A 125 10.14 48.19 -59.88
N SER A 126 11.47 48.09 -59.80
CA SER A 126 12.42 48.68 -60.78
C SER A 126 13.86 48.53 -60.30
N ASN A 127 14.76 48.33 -61.27
CA ASN A 127 16.19 48.12 -61.12
C ASN A 127 16.88 49.19 -60.24
N SER A 128 17.56 48.75 -59.19
CA SER A 128 18.87 49.30 -58.82
C SER A 128 19.64 48.29 -57.96
N THR A 129 20.92 48.11 -58.32
CA THR A 129 21.93 47.32 -57.62
C THR A 129 22.17 47.86 -56.22
N LEU A 130 21.75 47.13 -55.18
CA LEU A 130 22.15 47.37 -53.79
C LEU A 130 22.26 46.03 -53.04
N ASP A 131 23.49 45.76 -52.59
CA ASP A 131 23.94 44.93 -51.47
C ASP A 131 23.12 43.72 -51.02
N PHE A 132 23.70 42.53 -51.26
CA PHE A 132 23.32 41.26 -50.64
C PHE A 132 23.84 41.21 -49.19
N SER A 133 23.35 42.09 -48.33
CA SER A 133 23.64 42.02 -46.89
C SER A 133 22.64 42.84 -46.08
N THR A 134 21.35 42.52 -46.16
CA THR A 134 20.37 42.90 -45.11
C THR A 134 18.99 42.32 -45.40
N ARG A 135 18.72 41.11 -44.89
CA ARG A 135 17.44 40.62 -44.34
C ARG A 135 17.45 39.09 -44.36
N GLN A 136 18.14 38.52 -43.39
CA GLN A 136 18.01 37.11 -43.04
C GLN A 136 17.93 37.00 -41.52
N ASP A 137 17.01 37.75 -40.91
CA ASP A 137 16.53 37.48 -39.54
C ASP A 137 15.37 36.48 -39.60
N VAL A 138 15.59 35.40 -40.35
CA VAL A 138 14.77 34.19 -40.23
C VAL A 138 15.57 33.30 -39.29
N LEU A 139 15.04 33.08 -38.08
CA LEU A 139 15.63 32.20 -37.07
C LEU A 139 16.17 30.94 -37.77
N SER A 140 17.49 30.72 -37.72
CA SER A 140 18.08 29.58 -38.42
C SER A 140 17.44 28.29 -37.88
N SER A 141 17.28 27.27 -38.72
CA SER A 141 16.86 25.93 -38.26
C SER A 141 17.74 25.43 -37.10
N ALA A 142 19.01 25.87 -37.05
CA ALA A 142 19.93 25.62 -35.95
C ALA A 142 19.52 26.32 -34.65
N ASP A 143 19.05 27.57 -34.70
CA ASP A 143 18.59 28.35 -33.54
C ASP A 143 17.29 27.79 -32.98
N PHE A 144 16.37 27.37 -33.85
CA PHE A 144 15.14 26.68 -33.43
C PHE A 144 15.45 25.32 -32.76
N LYS A 145 16.35 24.52 -33.35
CA LYS A 145 16.81 23.26 -32.75
C LYS A 145 17.49 23.48 -31.40
N SER A 146 18.35 24.48 -31.30
CA SER A 146 19.01 24.86 -30.05
C SER A 146 18.00 25.30 -28.97
N ALA A 147 17.03 26.12 -29.34
CA ALA A 147 15.98 26.57 -28.44
C ALA A 147 15.05 25.43 -28.01
N LEU A 148 14.73 24.49 -28.92
CA LEU A 148 13.98 23.28 -28.60
C LEU A 148 14.76 22.35 -27.65
N LEU A 149 16.06 22.15 -27.89
CA LEU A 149 16.94 21.41 -26.97
C LEU A 149 17.01 22.07 -25.59
N LYS A 150 17.00 23.40 -25.53
CA LYS A 150 16.92 24.16 -24.27
C LYS A 150 15.59 23.91 -23.55
N GLN A 151 14.47 23.82 -24.27
CA GLN A 151 13.18 23.43 -23.67
C GLN A 151 13.17 21.99 -23.15
N ILE A 152 13.79 21.07 -23.89
CA ILE A 152 13.93 19.67 -23.46
C ILE A 152 14.80 19.59 -22.19
N SER A 153 15.90 20.35 -22.14
CA SER A 153 16.75 20.45 -20.94
C SER A 153 15.98 21.04 -19.75
N LEU A 154 15.16 22.05 -19.98
CA LEU A 154 14.40 22.71 -18.92
C LEU A 154 13.24 21.81 -18.42
N ASN A 155 12.62 21.03 -19.31
CA ASN A 155 11.72 19.94 -18.92
C ASN A 155 12.40 18.91 -18.00
N LYS A 156 13.65 18.56 -18.32
CA LYS A 156 14.45 17.64 -17.50
C LYS A 156 14.76 18.23 -16.14
N GLU A 157 14.99 19.54 -16.05
CA GLU A 157 15.20 20.25 -14.78
C GLU A 157 13.91 20.33 -13.94
N ILE A 158 12.76 20.63 -14.56
CA ILE A 158 11.44 20.61 -13.91
C ILE A 158 11.16 19.22 -13.34
N GLN A 159 11.37 18.19 -14.15
CA GLN A 159 11.27 16.80 -13.71
C GLN A 159 12.21 16.58 -12.53
N GLN A 160 13.50 16.87 -12.65
CA GLN A 160 14.45 16.65 -11.56
C GLN A 160 14.07 17.37 -10.26
N VAL A 161 13.54 18.60 -10.31
CA VAL A 161 13.07 19.34 -9.13
C VAL A 161 11.83 18.70 -8.50
N LEU A 162 10.84 18.31 -9.31
CA LEU A 162 9.62 17.65 -8.85
C LEU A 162 9.88 16.22 -8.35
N LEU A 163 10.91 15.57 -8.89
CA LEU A 163 11.17 14.15 -8.75
C LEU A 163 12.31 13.84 -7.77
N SER A 164 13.12 14.83 -7.36
CA SER A 164 14.18 14.66 -6.37
C SER A 164 13.63 14.38 -4.97
N SER A 165 14.14 13.34 -4.32
CA SER A 165 13.95 13.15 -2.88
C SER A 165 14.73 14.24 -2.15
N HIS A 166 14.04 15.10 -1.38
CA HIS A 166 14.69 16.17 -0.63
C HIS A 166 15.86 15.60 0.19
N PRO A 167 17.04 16.27 0.20
CA PRO A 167 18.14 15.86 1.04
C PRO A 167 17.66 15.81 2.49
N SER A 168 17.72 14.64 3.11
CA SER A 168 17.88 14.55 4.55
C SER A 168 19.22 15.22 4.87
N GLY A 169 19.24 16.17 5.79
CA GLY A 169 20.38 17.08 6.00
C GLY A 169 21.67 16.34 6.29
N ASP A 170 22.69 16.54 5.45
CA ASP A 170 23.85 17.41 5.71
C ASP A 170 24.72 17.36 4.43
N LEU A 171 24.75 18.46 3.68
CA LEU A 171 25.62 18.64 2.51
C LEU A 171 25.76 20.13 2.23
N SER A 172 26.26 20.85 3.24
CA SER A 172 26.94 22.11 2.99
C SER A 172 28.42 21.82 3.05
N GLU A 173 28.97 21.38 1.92
CA GLU A 173 30.36 21.58 1.47
C GLU A 173 30.58 20.73 0.21
N LEU A 174 31.42 21.25 -0.69
CA LEU A 174 31.81 20.67 -1.99
C LEU A 174 30.95 21.09 -3.20
N VAL A 175 30.76 22.40 -3.35
CA VAL A 175 30.79 23.01 -4.69
C VAL A 175 32.26 23.26 -5.00
N ASP A 176 32.85 22.46 -5.87
CA ASP A 176 34.16 22.77 -6.45
C ASP A 176 33.96 23.43 -7.82
N ASN A 177 34.74 24.46 -8.08
CA ASN A 177 34.45 25.55 -9.01
C ASN A 177 34.74 25.26 -10.50
N ASN A 178 34.81 23.99 -10.92
CA ASN A 178 35.06 23.63 -12.31
C ASN A 178 33.98 22.67 -12.81
N GLY A 179 33.23 23.10 -13.83
CA GLY A 179 32.05 22.42 -14.39
C GLY A 179 32.33 21.12 -15.14
N ASP A 180 32.90 20.13 -14.46
CA ASP A 180 32.93 18.74 -14.92
C ASP A 180 32.18 17.84 -13.93
N LEU A 181 30.97 17.43 -14.31
CA LEU A 181 30.17 16.46 -13.57
C LEU A 181 30.76 15.06 -13.77
N ASN A 182 31.72 14.69 -12.92
CA ASN A 182 32.22 13.32 -12.84
C ASN A 182 31.12 12.41 -12.24
N PHE A 183 30.28 11.85 -13.11
CA PHE A 183 29.19 10.91 -12.77
C PHE A 183 29.66 9.54 -12.24
N GLY A 184 30.96 9.33 -12.04
CA GLY A 184 31.54 8.04 -11.65
C GLY A 184 31.70 7.78 -10.14
N ALA A 185 31.50 8.77 -9.25
CA ALA A 185 31.92 8.65 -7.85
C ALA A 185 30.79 8.46 -6.81
N TYR A 186 29.52 8.49 -7.20
CA TYR A 186 28.39 8.38 -6.25
C TYR A 186 27.90 6.93 -6.06
N SER A 187 28.82 6.02 -5.75
CA SER A 187 28.49 4.68 -5.24
C SER A 187 28.24 4.73 -3.72
N PHE A 188 27.24 5.51 -3.29
CA PHE A 188 26.70 5.31 -1.95
C PHE A 188 25.85 4.04 -1.97
N ASN A 189 26.24 3.05 -1.17
CA ASN A 189 25.53 1.79 -0.89
C ASN A 189 24.11 2.02 -0.35
N ARG A 190 23.21 2.59 -1.15
CA ARG A 190 21.82 2.90 -0.80
C ARG A 190 20.87 1.70 -0.93
N CYS A 191 21.34 0.59 -1.51
CA CYS A 191 20.60 -0.66 -1.63
C CYS A 191 21.39 -1.80 -0.95
N PRO A 192 21.42 -1.86 0.40
CA PRO A 192 22.11 -2.93 1.10
C PRO A 192 21.48 -4.28 0.79
N LYS A 193 22.31 -5.25 0.42
CA LYS A 193 21.89 -6.65 0.30
C LYS A 193 21.82 -7.24 1.71
N VAL A 194 20.67 -7.77 2.11
CA VAL A 194 20.54 -8.50 3.38
C VAL A 194 21.21 -9.86 3.22
N ASN A 195 22.34 -10.09 3.89
CA ASN A 195 22.99 -11.41 3.93
C ASN A 195 22.19 -12.33 4.84
N GLN A 196 21.65 -13.42 4.29
CA GLN A 196 20.94 -14.45 5.02
C GLN A 196 21.92 -15.59 5.34
N ASN A 197 22.67 -15.48 6.44
CA ASN A 197 23.61 -16.53 6.87
C ASN A 197 22.82 -17.78 7.32
N MET A 198 22.61 -18.69 6.37
CA MET A 198 21.68 -19.81 6.50
C MET A 198 22.22 -20.99 7.36
N SER A 199 23.53 -21.09 7.57
CA SER A 199 24.18 -22.29 8.13
C SER A 199 24.43 -22.25 9.65
N GLN A 200 24.20 -21.13 10.33
CA GLN A 200 24.48 -20.94 11.78
C GLN A 200 23.21 -20.56 12.58
N ARG A 201 22.03 -20.95 12.09
CA ARG A 201 20.75 -20.51 12.67
C ARG A 201 20.36 -21.39 13.86
N PRO A 202 19.96 -20.81 15.02
CA PRO A 202 19.33 -21.57 16.08
C PRO A 202 17.98 -22.10 15.57
N THR A 203 17.70 -23.38 15.76
CA THR A 203 16.42 -23.99 15.37
C THR A 203 15.93 -24.93 16.46
N ILE A 204 14.62 -25.03 16.61
CA ILE A 204 13.96 -25.99 17.51
C ILE A 204 13.35 -27.14 16.71
N GLU A 205 13.50 -28.36 17.25
CA GLU A 205 12.80 -29.53 16.73
C GLU A 205 11.38 -29.58 17.29
N TRP A 206 10.38 -29.64 16.43
CA TRP A 206 8.99 -29.72 16.84
C TRP A 206 8.60 -31.19 17.09
N LYS A 207 8.46 -31.57 18.36
CA LYS A 207 8.04 -32.92 18.79
C LYS A 207 6.69 -32.87 19.50
N PRO A 208 5.57 -32.72 18.78
CA PRO A 208 4.28 -32.61 19.41
C PRO A 208 3.87 -33.93 20.08
N ARG A 209 3.10 -33.83 21.17
CA ARG A 209 2.37 -34.95 21.73
C ARG A 209 1.09 -35.18 20.91
N SER A 210 0.83 -36.42 20.54
CA SER A 210 -0.27 -36.79 19.63
C SER A 210 -1.68 -36.47 20.17
N ASP A 211 -1.82 -36.29 21.48
CA ASP A 211 -3.08 -36.01 22.18
C ASP A 211 -3.25 -34.53 22.55
N LYS A 212 -2.25 -33.68 22.30
CA LYS A 212 -2.22 -32.29 22.75
C LYS A 212 -2.23 -31.31 21.59
N TYR A 213 -3.22 -30.41 21.61
CA TYR A 213 -3.49 -29.48 20.53
C TYR A 213 -3.34 -28.03 21.00
N LEU A 214 -2.87 -27.18 20.08
CA LEU A 214 -2.88 -25.73 20.19
C LEU A 214 -3.77 -25.19 19.07
N PHE A 215 -4.92 -24.62 19.43
CA PHE A 215 -5.82 -23.95 18.50
C PHE A 215 -5.33 -22.52 18.23
N ALA A 216 -5.00 -22.20 16.98
CA ALA A 216 -4.52 -20.89 16.60
C ALA A 216 -5.65 -19.86 16.51
N ILE A 217 -5.39 -18.65 16.99
CA ILE A 217 -6.27 -17.50 16.82
C ILE A 217 -5.47 -16.39 16.17
N CYS A 218 -5.77 -16.06 14.91
CA CYS A 218 -5.17 -14.93 14.19
C CYS A 218 -6.31 -14.09 13.62
N LEU A 219 -6.53 -12.89 14.14
CA LEU A 219 -7.71 -12.07 13.81
C LEU A 219 -7.33 -10.66 13.33
N SER A 220 -6.03 -10.31 13.40
CA SER A 220 -5.54 -8.97 13.15
C SER A 220 -5.02 -8.76 11.73
N GLY A 221 -5.78 -8.00 10.94
CA GLY A 221 -5.31 -7.34 9.71
C GLY A 221 -5.45 -8.18 8.44
N GLN A 222 -4.43 -8.16 7.58
CA GLN A 222 -4.46 -8.80 6.24
C GLN A 222 -3.58 -10.05 6.19
N MET A 223 -3.57 -10.76 5.06
CA MET A 223 -2.91 -12.05 4.90
C MET A 223 -1.48 -12.12 5.46
N SER A 224 -0.62 -11.13 5.20
CA SER A 224 0.75 -11.12 5.75
C SER A 224 0.78 -11.09 7.29
N ASN A 225 -0.17 -10.42 7.93
CA ASN A 225 -0.26 -10.39 9.39
C ASN A 225 -0.72 -11.74 9.94
N HIS A 226 -1.69 -12.38 9.26
CA HIS A 226 -2.15 -13.71 9.60
C HIS A 226 -1.04 -14.76 9.43
N LEU A 227 -0.22 -14.66 8.39
CA LEU A 227 0.96 -15.52 8.22
C LEU A 227 1.99 -15.32 9.33
N ILE A 228 2.32 -14.08 9.69
CA ILE A 228 3.24 -13.79 10.81
C ILE A 228 2.66 -14.32 12.13
N CYS A 229 1.36 -14.14 12.35
CA CYS A 229 0.67 -14.69 13.50
C CYS A 229 0.73 -16.22 13.52
N LEU A 230 0.53 -16.88 12.37
CA LEU A 230 0.58 -18.32 12.25
C LEU A 230 2.00 -18.86 12.48
N GLU A 231 3.02 -18.23 11.92
CA GLU A 231 4.44 -18.57 12.16
C GLU A 231 4.79 -18.50 13.67
N LYS A 232 4.31 -17.46 14.37
CA LYS A 232 4.45 -17.36 15.82
C LYS A 232 3.69 -18.46 16.57
N HIS A 233 2.50 -18.84 16.10
CA HIS A 233 1.79 -19.99 16.65
C HIS A 233 2.51 -21.31 16.40
N MET A 234 3.14 -21.50 15.24
CA MET A 234 3.98 -22.67 14.96
C MET A 234 5.18 -22.72 15.91
N PHE A 235 5.83 -21.58 16.16
CA PHE A 235 6.88 -21.46 17.16
C PHE A 235 6.39 -21.82 18.57
N PHE A 236 5.21 -21.32 18.98
CA PHE A 236 4.63 -21.63 20.29
C PHE A 236 4.24 -23.10 20.41
N ALA A 237 3.61 -23.67 19.38
CA ALA A 237 3.25 -25.07 19.33
C ALA A 237 4.49 -25.98 19.47
N ALA A 238 5.60 -25.60 18.83
CA ALA A 238 6.88 -26.30 18.97
C ALA A 238 7.44 -26.22 20.39
N LEU A 239 7.46 -25.02 21.01
CA LEU A 239 7.93 -24.85 22.39
C LEU A 239 7.09 -25.61 23.42
N LEU A 240 5.78 -25.76 23.15
CA LEU A 240 4.81 -26.40 24.05
C LEU A 240 4.57 -27.88 23.73
N ASN A 241 5.24 -28.43 22.70
CA ASN A 241 5.06 -29.80 22.20
C ASN A 241 3.58 -30.13 21.89
N ARG A 242 2.90 -29.27 21.14
CA ARG A 242 1.50 -29.42 20.73
C ARG A 242 1.35 -29.47 19.21
N ILE A 243 0.36 -30.21 18.73
CA ILE A 243 -0.09 -30.15 17.34
C ILE A 243 -0.81 -28.82 17.14
N LEU A 244 -0.46 -28.07 16.11
CA LEU A 244 -1.12 -26.82 15.76
C LEU A 244 -2.39 -27.10 14.95
N VAL A 245 -3.51 -26.54 15.38
CA VAL A 245 -4.77 -26.59 14.63
C VAL A 245 -4.94 -25.30 13.85
N ILE A 246 -5.06 -25.42 12.54
CA ILE A 246 -5.43 -24.31 11.65
C ILE A 246 -6.94 -24.08 11.79
N PRO A 247 -7.40 -22.85 12.10
CA PRO A 247 -8.81 -22.56 12.32
C PRO A 247 -9.65 -22.70 11.03
N SER A 248 -10.96 -22.87 11.22
CA SER A 248 -11.93 -22.89 10.12
C SER A 248 -11.99 -21.55 9.39
N SER A 249 -12.25 -21.58 8.08
CA SER A 249 -12.49 -20.39 7.26
C SER A 249 -13.75 -19.59 7.66
N LYS A 250 -14.62 -20.16 8.50
CA LYS A 250 -15.76 -19.42 9.09
C LYS A 250 -15.35 -18.53 10.28
N PHE A 251 -14.19 -18.80 10.85
CA PHE A 251 -13.64 -18.06 11.99
C PHE A 251 -12.50 -17.13 11.58
N ASP A 252 -11.58 -17.62 10.75
CA ASP A 252 -10.37 -16.93 10.29
C ASP A 252 -10.20 -17.10 8.76
N TYR A 253 -9.02 -16.81 8.21
CA TYR A 253 -8.63 -16.96 6.82
C TYR A 253 -8.76 -18.40 6.33
N GLN A 254 -8.92 -18.54 5.02
CA GLN A 254 -9.03 -19.84 4.38
C GLN A 254 -7.63 -20.37 4.02
N TYR A 255 -6.84 -20.68 5.05
CA TYR A 255 -5.44 -21.07 4.89
C TYR A 255 -5.24 -22.25 3.95
N ASN A 256 -6.14 -23.24 3.92
CA ASN A 256 -6.05 -24.41 3.04
C ASN A 256 -6.12 -24.06 1.53
N ARG A 257 -6.63 -22.89 1.15
CA ARG A 257 -6.59 -22.42 -0.23
C ARG A 257 -5.23 -21.83 -0.60
N VAL A 258 -4.58 -21.19 0.35
CA VAL A 258 -3.37 -20.40 0.11
C VAL A 258 -2.10 -21.15 0.47
N LEU A 259 -2.13 -22.02 1.47
CA LEU A 259 -0.97 -22.73 2.02
C LEU A 259 -1.05 -24.23 1.74
N ASP A 260 0.11 -24.84 1.50
CA ASP A 260 0.25 -26.28 1.43
C ASP A 260 0.55 -26.86 2.82
N ILE A 261 -0.50 -27.27 3.54
CA ILE A 261 -0.40 -27.82 4.91
C ILE A 261 0.29 -29.20 4.89
N GLU A 262 0.06 -30.00 3.84
CA GLU A 262 0.71 -31.30 3.67
C GLU A 262 2.22 -31.14 3.51
N HIS A 263 2.65 -30.12 2.76
CA HIS A 263 4.07 -29.77 2.62
C HIS A 263 4.73 -29.45 3.96
N ILE A 264 4.07 -28.66 4.83
CA ILE A 264 4.58 -28.36 6.19
C ILE A 264 4.88 -29.64 6.96
N ASN A 265 3.91 -30.55 7.03
CA ASN A 265 4.06 -31.85 7.72
C ASN A 265 5.14 -32.71 7.05
N HIS A 266 5.20 -32.74 5.72
CA HIS A 266 6.23 -33.47 4.98
C HIS A 266 7.64 -32.95 5.31
N CYS A 267 7.82 -31.64 5.38
CA CYS A 267 9.09 -30.98 5.66
C CYS A 267 9.61 -31.24 7.08
N LEU A 268 8.69 -31.37 8.04
CA LEU A 268 8.99 -31.70 9.44
C LEU A 268 9.04 -33.21 9.70
N GLY A 269 8.61 -34.01 8.72
CA GLY A 269 8.67 -35.48 8.73
C GLY A 269 7.68 -36.14 9.69
N ARG A 270 6.68 -35.39 10.17
CA ARG A 270 5.64 -35.86 11.09
C ARG A 270 4.44 -34.91 11.05
N GLU A 271 3.31 -35.38 11.56
CA GLU A 271 2.11 -34.55 11.71
C GLU A 271 2.32 -33.55 12.86
N VAL A 272 2.45 -32.26 12.51
CA VAL A 272 2.61 -31.15 13.45
C VAL A 272 1.52 -30.11 13.31
N VAL A 273 0.88 -30.05 12.14
CA VAL A 273 -0.19 -29.12 11.79
C VAL A 273 -1.35 -29.93 11.24
N VAL A 274 -2.56 -29.65 11.72
CA VAL A 274 -3.80 -30.27 11.23
C VAL A 274 -4.81 -29.19 10.87
N THR A 275 -5.68 -29.50 9.91
CA THR A 275 -6.83 -28.67 9.55
C THR A 275 -7.89 -28.70 10.66
N PHE A 276 -8.80 -27.73 10.61
CA PHE A 276 -9.94 -27.71 11.53
C PHE A 276 -10.79 -28.97 11.39
N GLU A 277 -11.03 -29.41 10.15
CA GLU A 277 -11.85 -30.57 9.83
C GLU A 277 -11.23 -31.86 10.42
N GLU A 278 -9.94 -32.12 10.18
CA GLU A 278 -9.21 -33.26 10.75
C GLU A 278 -9.24 -33.24 12.29
N PHE A 279 -9.04 -32.06 12.88
CA PHE A 279 -9.10 -31.90 14.33
C PHE A 279 -10.49 -32.21 14.88
N THR A 280 -11.56 -31.70 14.25
CA THR A 280 -12.94 -31.97 14.70
C THR A 280 -13.30 -33.44 14.60
N GLU A 281 -12.86 -34.12 13.54
CA GLU A 281 -13.06 -35.56 13.35
C GLU A 281 -12.33 -36.35 14.44
N SER A 282 -11.07 -35.99 14.75
CA SER A 282 -10.30 -36.62 15.83
C SER A 282 -10.96 -36.49 17.20
N LYS A 283 -11.73 -35.42 17.43
CA LYS A 283 -12.49 -35.15 18.66
C LYS A 283 -13.95 -35.61 18.58
N LYS A 284 -14.32 -36.43 17.59
CA LYS A 284 -15.68 -36.98 17.41
C LYS A 284 -16.75 -35.89 17.33
N ASN A 285 -16.45 -34.76 16.69
CA ASN A 285 -17.32 -33.59 16.56
C ASN A 285 -17.73 -32.90 17.88
N HIS A 286 -17.06 -33.23 18.99
CA HIS A 286 -17.25 -32.57 20.28
C HIS A 286 -15.97 -31.83 20.66
N VAL A 287 -15.83 -30.62 20.14
CA VAL A 287 -14.66 -29.78 20.40
C VAL A 287 -14.89 -28.92 21.64
N HIS A 288 -14.04 -29.12 22.63
CA HIS A 288 -13.90 -28.23 23.77
C HIS A 288 -12.48 -27.69 23.82
N ILE A 289 -12.33 -26.36 23.91
CA ILE A 289 -11.07 -25.70 24.21
C ILE A 289 -11.02 -25.50 25.72
N ASP A 290 -10.17 -26.25 26.39
CA ASP A 290 -10.06 -26.28 27.85
C ASP A 290 -9.68 -24.90 28.41
N ARG A 291 -8.71 -24.24 27.77
CA ARG A 291 -8.21 -22.91 28.17
C ARG A 291 -7.95 -22.01 26.97
N VAL A 292 -8.36 -20.75 27.07
CA VAL A 292 -8.05 -19.72 26.09
C VAL A 292 -7.14 -18.69 26.77
N ILE A 293 -5.85 -18.73 26.43
CA ILE A 293 -4.82 -17.91 27.07
C ILE A 293 -4.50 -16.70 26.19
N CYS A 294 -4.78 -15.51 26.69
CA CYS A 294 -4.56 -14.27 25.97
C CYS A 294 -3.13 -13.77 26.16
N TYR A 295 -2.36 -13.72 25.07
CA TYR A 295 -1.06 -13.04 25.06
C TYR A 295 -1.23 -11.56 25.39
N PHE A 296 -2.20 -10.90 24.73
CA PHE A 296 -2.59 -9.53 24.99
C PHE A 296 -3.89 -9.44 25.77
N SER A 297 -3.89 -8.63 26.82
CA SER A 297 -5.10 -8.29 27.59
C SER A 297 -5.74 -6.99 27.11
N LEU A 298 -4.99 -6.12 26.42
CA LEU A 298 -5.42 -4.80 25.98
C LEU A 298 -5.14 -4.58 24.48
N PRO A 299 -6.01 -3.83 23.76
CA PRO A 299 -7.25 -3.21 24.24
C PRO A 299 -8.40 -4.21 24.41
N LEU A 300 -8.31 -5.36 23.75
CA LEU A 300 -9.30 -6.43 23.77
C LEU A 300 -8.60 -7.75 24.11
N PRO A 301 -9.04 -8.48 25.15
CA PRO A 301 -8.44 -9.76 25.51
C PRO A 301 -8.42 -10.75 24.34
N CYS A 302 -7.25 -11.31 24.04
CA CYS A 302 -7.03 -12.26 22.92
C CYS A 302 -7.36 -11.70 21.52
N TYR A 303 -7.77 -10.43 21.41
CA TYR A 303 -8.44 -9.88 20.23
C TYR A 303 -9.74 -10.63 19.85
N VAL A 304 -10.39 -11.25 20.82
CA VAL A 304 -11.62 -12.04 20.64
C VAL A 304 -12.78 -11.27 21.26
N ASP A 305 -13.69 -10.77 20.43
CA ASP A 305 -14.94 -10.14 20.85
C ASP A 305 -16.12 -11.16 20.89
N ASP A 306 -17.30 -10.67 21.28
CA ASP A 306 -18.50 -11.50 21.38
C ASP A 306 -18.91 -12.13 20.04
N ASP A 307 -18.63 -11.49 18.91
CA ASP A 307 -18.97 -12.01 17.59
C ASP A 307 -18.02 -13.14 17.18
N HIS A 308 -16.74 -13.02 17.53
CA HIS A 308 -15.77 -14.12 17.40
C HIS A 308 -16.19 -15.33 18.26
N VAL A 309 -16.63 -15.10 19.51
CA VAL A 309 -17.14 -16.17 20.37
C VAL A 309 -18.39 -16.83 19.78
N LYS A 310 -19.32 -16.05 19.20
CA LYS A 310 -20.50 -16.60 18.50
C LYS A 310 -20.10 -17.45 17.29
N LYS A 311 -19.12 -17.01 16.50
CA LYS A 311 -18.59 -17.79 15.36
C LYS A 311 -18.04 -19.14 15.81
N LEU A 312 -17.23 -19.18 16.88
CA LEU A 312 -16.71 -20.44 17.43
C LEU A 312 -17.85 -21.35 17.92
N LYS A 313 -18.84 -20.80 18.63
CA LYS A 313 -20.02 -21.57 19.07
C LYS A 313 -20.81 -22.13 17.89
N SER A 314 -20.97 -21.37 16.80
CA SER A 314 -21.66 -21.83 15.58
C SER A 314 -20.92 -22.96 14.86
N LEU A 315 -19.61 -23.09 15.10
CA LEU A 315 -18.77 -24.19 14.63
C LEU A 315 -18.81 -25.42 15.57
N GLY A 316 -19.64 -25.40 16.61
CA GLY A 316 -19.72 -26.48 17.59
C GLY A 316 -18.57 -26.48 18.61
N ILE A 317 -17.79 -25.39 18.67
CA ILE A 317 -16.68 -25.24 19.61
C ILE A 317 -17.20 -24.61 20.90
N SER A 318 -17.01 -25.32 22.01
CA SER A 318 -17.14 -24.75 23.34
C SER A 318 -15.76 -24.35 23.87
N MET A 319 -15.69 -23.31 24.69
CA MET A 319 -14.42 -22.80 25.21
C MET A 319 -14.53 -22.38 26.67
N GLY A 320 -13.43 -22.54 27.40
CA GLY A 320 -13.24 -21.98 28.73
C GLY A 320 -13.23 -20.44 28.74
N LYS A 321 -12.97 -19.86 29.91
CA LYS A 321 -12.85 -18.40 30.05
C LYS A 321 -11.57 -17.91 29.38
N LEU A 322 -11.61 -16.65 28.93
CA LEU A 322 -10.44 -15.92 28.45
C LEU A 322 -9.54 -15.56 29.64
N GLU A 323 -8.31 -16.06 29.64
CA GLU A 323 -7.35 -15.88 30.73
C GLU A 323 -6.13 -15.09 30.24
N PRO A 324 -5.84 -13.89 30.78
CA PRO A 324 -4.65 -13.14 30.38
C PRO A 324 -3.37 -13.83 30.91
N ALA A 325 -2.41 -14.11 30.02
CA ALA A 325 -1.07 -14.55 30.42
C ALA A 325 -0.33 -13.44 31.18
N TRP A 326 -0.54 -12.19 30.74
CA TRP A 326 0.00 -10.97 31.30
C TRP A 326 -0.97 -9.79 31.13
N ALA A 327 -0.73 -8.73 31.90
CA ALA A 327 -1.26 -7.41 31.59
C ALA A 327 -0.39 -6.77 30.48
N GLU A 328 -0.75 -6.99 29.23
CA GLU A 328 0.03 -6.63 28.03
C GLU A 328 -0.84 -5.87 27.03
N ASP A 329 -0.29 -4.80 26.45
CA ASP A 329 -0.93 -3.93 25.47
C ASP A 329 -0.21 -4.04 24.12
N ILE A 330 -0.98 -4.28 23.05
CA ILE A 330 -0.48 -4.36 21.67
C ILE A 330 0.31 -3.12 21.24
N LYS A 331 0.05 -1.94 21.83
CA LYS A 331 0.73 -0.69 21.48
C LYS A 331 2.15 -0.63 21.99
N LYS A 332 2.47 -1.39 23.05
CA LYS A 332 3.78 -1.41 23.71
C LYS A 332 4.13 -2.83 24.13
N PRO A 333 4.28 -3.76 23.18
CA PRO A 333 4.54 -5.16 23.49
C PRO A 333 5.92 -5.31 24.13
N LYS A 334 5.97 -5.87 25.33
CA LYS A 334 7.22 -6.19 26.02
C LYS A 334 7.93 -7.35 25.32
N LYS A 335 9.27 -7.28 25.30
CA LYS A 335 10.13 -8.38 24.86
C LYS A 335 9.93 -9.59 25.77
N ARG A 336 9.68 -10.76 25.17
CA ARG A 336 9.52 -12.05 25.85
C ARG A 336 10.48 -13.09 25.29
N THR A 337 10.90 -14.00 26.16
CA THR A 337 11.75 -15.13 25.82
C THR A 337 10.94 -16.41 25.61
N ALA A 338 11.55 -17.42 25.01
CA ALA A 338 10.96 -18.76 24.90
C ALA A 338 10.63 -19.37 26.29
N GLN A 339 11.45 -19.07 27.30
CA GLN A 339 11.21 -19.51 28.68
C GLN A 339 9.97 -18.84 29.28
N ASP A 340 9.74 -17.55 29.02
CA ASP A 340 8.53 -16.85 29.45
C ASP A 340 7.27 -17.48 28.84
N VAL A 341 7.36 -17.85 27.56
CA VAL A 341 6.27 -18.53 26.84
C VAL A 341 6.00 -19.89 27.47
N GLN A 342 7.02 -20.72 27.66
CA GLN A 342 6.85 -22.02 28.30
C GLN A 342 6.29 -21.88 29.72
N ALA A 343 6.76 -20.92 30.51
CA ALA A 343 6.30 -20.73 31.89
C ALA A 343 4.81 -20.34 31.99
N LYS A 344 4.27 -19.61 30.99
CA LYS A 344 2.88 -19.11 31.02
C LYS A 344 1.88 -19.94 30.23
N PHE A 345 2.31 -20.55 29.13
CA PHE A 345 1.43 -21.27 28.22
C PHE A 345 1.54 -22.79 28.32
N SER A 346 2.52 -23.32 29.08
CA SER A 346 2.55 -24.76 29.35
C SER A 346 1.32 -25.17 30.14
N SER A 347 0.62 -26.17 29.62
CA SER A 347 -0.49 -26.81 30.29
C SER A 347 -0.51 -28.30 29.96
N ASN A 348 -1.13 -29.09 30.85
CA ASN A 348 -1.43 -30.49 30.61
C ASN A 348 -2.81 -30.70 29.95
N ASP A 349 -3.58 -29.63 29.69
CA ASP A 349 -4.89 -29.73 29.03
C ASP A 349 -4.79 -30.28 27.62
N ASP A 350 -5.84 -30.94 27.13
CA ASP A 350 -5.85 -31.57 25.81
C ASP A 350 -5.83 -30.52 24.70
N VAL A 351 -6.62 -29.47 24.83
CA VAL A 351 -6.78 -28.41 23.83
C VAL A 351 -6.65 -27.05 24.53
N ILE A 352 -5.60 -26.31 24.18
CA ILE A 352 -5.48 -24.91 24.56
C ILE A 352 -5.61 -24.04 23.31
N ALA A 353 -6.08 -22.82 23.48
CA ALA A 353 -5.97 -21.77 22.47
C ALA A 353 -5.11 -20.64 22.99
N ILE A 354 -4.33 -20.04 22.11
CA ILE A 354 -3.60 -18.81 22.40
C ILE A 354 -4.22 -17.71 21.53
N GLY A 355 -4.53 -16.57 22.15
CA GLY A 355 -5.09 -15.41 21.43
C GLY A 355 -4.13 -14.84 20.40
N ASP A 356 -4.58 -13.84 19.64
CA ASP A 356 -3.78 -13.23 18.57
C ASP A 356 -2.38 -12.79 19.04
N VAL A 357 -1.35 -13.32 18.37
CA VAL A 357 0.07 -13.06 18.66
C VAL A 357 0.77 -12.26 17.56
N PHE A 358 0.05 -11.66 16.61
CA PHE A 358 0.63 -10.87 15.54
C PHE A 358 1.58 -9.79 16.08
N TYR A 359 1.15 -9.03 17.09
CA TYR A 359 1.96 -7.98 17.72
C TYR A 359 2.95 -8.48 18.78
N ALA A 360 3.01 -9.79 19.05
CA ALA A 360 3.87 -10.33 20.11
C ALA A 360 5.35 -10.06 19.82
N ASN A 361 6.05 -9.43 20.77
CA ASN A 361 7.49 -9.23 20.72
C ASN A 361 8.18 -10.38 21.46
N VAL A 362 8.28 -11.52 20.79
CA VAL A 362 8.83 -12.77 21.34
C VAL A 362 9.97 -13.26 20.46
N GLU A 363 11.16 -13.40 21.03
CA GLU A 363 12.34 -13.95 20.36
C GLU A 363 12.50 -13.42 18.91
N GLU A 364 12.36 -12.10 18.70
CA GLU A 364 12.15 -11.49 17.38
C GLU A 364 13.21 -11.91 16.36
N GLU A 365 14.49 -11.91 16.75
CA GLU A 365 15.60 -12.32 15.89
C GLU A 365 15.54 -13.80 15.51
N TRP A 366 15.03 -14.64 16.41
CA TRP A 366 14.94 -16.08 16.19
C TRP A 366 13.70 -16.46 15.37
N VAL A 367 12.54 -15.86 15.67
CA VAL A 367 11.28 -16.11 14.97
C VAL A 367 11.32 -15.56 13.55
N MET A 368 11.85 -14.34 13.37
CA MET A 368 11.86 -13.65 12.07
C MET A 368 13.09 -13.99 11.22
N GLN A 369 13.93 -14.94 11.64
CA GLN A 369 15.08 -15.34 10.86
C GLN A 369 14.65 -15.92 9.50
N PRO A 370 15.45 -15.74 8.44
CA PRO A 370 15.22 -16.43 7.17
C PRO A 370 15.05 -17.94 7.42
N GLY A 371 14.12 -18.59 6.72
CA GLY A 371 13.81 -20.02 6.91
C GLY A 371 13.06 -20.38 8.20
N GLY A 372 12.83 -19.43 9.11
CA GLY A 372 12.04 -19.62 10.31
C GLY A 372 12.77 -20.33 11.48
N PRO A 373 12.13 -20.43 12.65
CA PRO A 373 12.73 -20.96 13.88
C PRO A 373 12.72 -22.49 13.98
N LEU A 374 12.05 -23.19 13.06
CA LEU A 374 11.79 -24.62 13.14
C LEU A 374 12.80 -25.43 12.30
N ALA A 375 13.34 -26.50 12.87
CA ALA A 375 14.23 -27.40 12.14
C ALA A 375 13.43 -28.26 11.13
N HIS A 376 13.74 -28.16 9.83
CA HIS A 376 13.07 -28.91 8.77
C HIS A 376 14.04 -29.31 7.64
N LYS A 377 13.64 -30.26 6.79
CA LYS A 377 14.47 -30.79 5.68
C LYS A 377 14.29 -30.05 4.34
N CYS A 378 13.22 -29.27 4.20
CA CYS A 378 12.89 -28.55 2.96
C CYS A 378 13.66 -27.24 2.82
N GLN A 379 13.64 -26.66 1.60
CA GLN A 379 14.17 -25.31 1.37
C GLN A 379 13.27 -24.24 2.00
N THR A 380 11.96 -24.39 1.87
CA THR A 380 10.95 -23.50 2.44
C THR A 380 9.93 -24.34 3.20
N LEU A 381 9.65 -23.98 4.46
CA LEU A 381 8.67 -24.72 5.27
C LEU A 381 7.23 -24.41 4.88
N ILE A 382 6.92 -23.12 4.71
CA ILE A 382 5.58 -22.63 4.37
C ILE A 382 5.60 -22.23 2.90
N GLU A 383 4.85 -22.96 2.09
CA GLU A 383 4.74 -22.71 0.65
C GLU A 383 3.29 -22.42 0.25
N PRO A 384 3.08 -21.66 -0.84
CA PRO A 384 1.75 -21.51 -1.40
C PRO A 384 1.18 -22.86 -1.84
N SER A 385 -0.15 -22.96 -1.86
CA SER A 385 -0.82 -24.17 -2.35
C SER A 385 -0.38 -24.54 -3.76
N ARG A 386 -0.45 -25.84 -4.09
CA ARG A 386 -0.07 -26.36 -5.41
C ARG A 386 -0.73 -25.60 -6.57
N LEU A 387 -1.97 -25.15 -6.40
CA LEU A 387 -2.70 -24.37 -7.41
C LEU A 387 -2.05 -23.01 -7.65
N ILE A 388 -1.67 -22.30 -6.60
CA ILE A 388 -0.97 -21.01 -6.68
C ILE A 388 0.41 -21.21 -7.31
N MET A 389 1.16 -22.21 -6.85
CA MET A 389 2.50 -22.52 -7.36
C MET A 389 2.49 -22.82 -8.87
N LEU A 390 1.60 -23.69 -9.33
CA LEU A 390 1.49 -24.04 -10.75
C LEU A 390 1.03 -22.84 -11.60
N THR A 391 0.12 -22.01 -11.06
CA THR A 391 -0.33 -20.79 -11.75
C THR A 391 0.79 -19.77 -11.88
N ALA A 392 1.56 -19.55 -10.81
CA ALA A 392 2.74 -18.68 -10.83
C ALA A 392 3.79 -19.18 -11.83
N GLN A 393 4.04 -20.49 -11.90
CA GLN A 393 4.95 -21.07 -12.89
C GLN A 393 4.49 -20.82 -14.32
N ARG A 394 3.21 -21.00 -14.62
CA ARG A 394 2.64 -20.71 -15.95
C ARG A 394 2.72 -19.23 -16.29
N PHE A 395 2.44 -18.36 -15.31
CA PHE A 395 2.57 -16.92 -15.47
C PHE A 395 4.02 -16.54 -15.82
N VAL A 396 4.99 -17.06 -15.08
CA VAL A 396 6.43 -16.85 -15.36
C VAL A 396 6.79 -17.34 -16.76
N GLN A 397 6.36 -18.56 -17.14
CA GLN A 397 6.62 -19.11 -18.47
C GLN A 397 6.00 -18.28 -19.60
N THR A 398 4.83 -17.69 -19.37
CA THR A 398 4.07 -16.95 -20.39
C THR A 398 4.60 -15.52 -20.57
N PHE A 399 4.87 -14.81 -19.46
CA PHE A 399 5.10 -13.35 -19.51
C PHE A 399 6.50 -12.91 -19.11
N LEU A 400 7.23 -13.70 -18.31
CA LEU A 400 8.48 -13.24 -17.68
C LEU A 400 9.73 -13.93 -18.24
N GLY A 401 9.61 -15.21 -18.61
CA GLY A 401 10.73 -16.04 -19.04
C GLY A 401 11.64 -16.47 -17.90
N LYS A 402 12.88 -16.87 -18.23
CA LYS A 402 13.83 -17.48 -17.28
C LYS A 402 14.57 -16.47 -16.40
N SER A 403 14.61 -15.20 -16.80
CA SER A 403 15.35 -14.14 -16.11
C SER A 403 14.46 -12.91 -16.01
N PHE A 404 14.15 -12.50 -14.79
CA PHE A 404 13.32 -11.33 -14.50
C PHE A 404 13.65 -10.79 -13.11
N THR A 405 13.38 -9.52 -12.87
CA THR A 405 13.42 -8.91 -11.54
C THR A 405 12.01 -8.90 -10.95
N ALA A 406 11.83 -9.40 -9.73
CA ALA A 406 10.54 -9.31 -9.03
C ALA A 406 10.55 -8.15 -8.03
N LEU A 407 9.54 -7.30 -8.07
CA LEU A 407 9.40 -6.15 -7.19
C LEU A 407 8.03 -6.12 -6.51
N HIS A 408 8.03 -5.88 -5.21
CA HIS A 408 6.84 -5.49 -4.47
C HIS A 408 6.86 -3.97 -4.22
N PHE A 409 5.91 -3.24 -4.80
CA PHE A 409 5.81 -1.79 -4.71
C PHE A 409 4.58 -1.40 -3.90
N ARG A 410 4.75 -1.18 -2.60
CA ARG A 410 3.66 -0.85 -1.67
C ARG A 410 3.42 0.66 -1.61
N ARG A 411 2.18 1.09 -1.86
CA ARG A 411 1.76 2.49 -1.97
C ARG A 411 0.52 2.82 -1.14
N HIS A 412 -0.63 2.23 -1.48
CA HIS A 412 -1.94 2.68 -1.03
C HIS A 412 -2.08 2.60 0.49
N GLY A 413 -2.43 3.73 1.14
CA GLY A 413 -2.53 3.85 2.59
C GLY A 413 -1.21 3.74 3.36
N PHE A 414 -0.12 3.32 2.71
CA PHE A 414 1.17 3.05 3.34
C PHE A 414 1.97 4.33 3.63
N LEU A 415 1.72 5.40 2.87
CA LEU A 415 2.31 6.72 3.14
C LEU A 415 2.01 7.20 4.56
N LYS A 416 0.76 7.05 5.03
CA LYS A 416 0.36 7.44 6.39
C LYS A 416 1.16 6.65 7.45
N PHE A 417 1.41 5.37 7.18
CA PHE A 417 2.21 4.52 8.06
C PHE A 417 3.68 4.94 8.07
N CYS A 418 4.26 5.24 6.91
CA CYS A 418 5.66 5.67 6.83
C CYS A 418 5.90 7.06 7.43
N ASN A 419 4.93 7.97 7.33
CA ASN A 419 5.03 9.31 7.93
C ASN A 419 5.05 9.27 9.48
N ALA A 420 4.63 8.17 10.10
CA ALA A 420 4.69 7.97 11.54
C ALA A 420 6.05 7.41 12.02
N LYS A 421 6.97 7.08 11.12
CA LYS A 421 8.30 6.54 11.44
C LYS A 421 9.38 7.61 11.35
N GLU A 422 10.45 7.45 12.13
CA GLU A 422 11.60 8.36 12.13
C GLU A 422 12.36 8.38 10.79
N SER A 423 12.46 7.23 10.13
CA SER A 423 12.98 7.11 8.75
C SER A 423 11.84 6.90 7.76
N SER A 424 11.79 7.69 6.68
CA SER A 424 10.80 7.48 5.62
C SER A 424 10.97 6.07 5.01
N CYS A 425 9.92 5.26 5.11
CA CYS A 425 9.83 3.99 4.39
C CYS A 425 9.05 4.10 3.06
N PHE A 426 8.74 5.33 2.62
CA PHE A 426 7.99 5.60 1.41
C PHE A 426 8.85 6.37 0.42
N PHE A 427 9.18 5.73 -0.70
CA PHE A 427 10.04 6.31 -1.74
C PHE A 427 9.19 7.00 -2.81
N PRO A 428 9.46 8.27 -3.17
CA PRO A 428 8.88 8.89 -4.36
C PRO A 428 9.14 8.02 -5.59
N ILE A 429 8.18 7.97 -6.53
CA ILE A 429 8.26 7.13 -7.75
C ILE A 429 9.58 7.29 -8.50
N PRO A 430 10.16 8.50 -8.66
CA PRO A 430 11.41 8.66 -9.41
C PRO A 430 12.63 8.13 -8.68
N GLN A 431 12.67 8.30 -7.36
CA GLN A 431 13.70 7.67 -6.53
C GLN A 431 13.57 6.14 -6.61
N ALA A 432 12.35 5.62 -6.56
CA ALA A 432 12.11 4.19 -6.75
C ALA A 432 12.56 3.74 -8.15
N ALA A 433 12.25 4.49 -9.20
CA ALA A 433 12.64 4.18 -10.58
C ALA A 433 14.16 4.13 -10.78
N ASP A 434 14.91 5.08 -10.21
CA ASP A 434 16.39 5.06 -10.22
C ASP A 434 16.93 3.81 -9.51
N CYS A 435 16.42 3.52 -8.31
CA CYS A 435 16.80 2.30 -7.57
C CYS A 435 16.50 1.01 -8.37
N ILE A 436 15.32 0.92 -8.96
CA ILE A 436 14.90 -0.23 -9.77
C ILE A 436 15.79 -0.37 -11.01
N SER A 437 16.07 0.73 -11.70
CA SER A 437 16.91 0.72 -12.91
C SER A 437 18.31 0.18 -12.62
N ARG A 438 18.92 0.55 -11.49
CA ARG A 438 20.21 0.01 -11.04
C ARG A 438 20.15 -1.48 -10.71
N VAL A 439 19.07 -1.93 -10.08
CA VAL A 439 18.86 -3.37 -9.80
C VAL A 439 18.73 -4.16 -11.09
N VAL A 440 17.95 -3.65 -12.05
CA VAL A 440 17.76 -4.28 -13.37
C VAL A 440 19.06 -4.30 -14.16
N GLU A 441 19.80 -3.20 -14.18
CA GLU A 441 21.11 -3.10 -14.82
C GLU A 441 22.07 -4.14 -14.25
N ARG A 442 22.21 -4.18 -12.92
CA ARG A 442 23.09 -5.13 -12.23
C ARG A 442 22.68 -6.58 -12.43
N ALA A 443 21.38 -6.86 -12.40
CA ALA A 443 20.84 -8.21 -12.59
C ALA A 443 20.80 -8.64 -14.06
N ASN A 444 20.98 -7.69 -14.99
CA ASN A 444 20.85 -7.88 -16.43
C ASN A 444 19.55 -8.61 -16.81
N THR A 445 18.44 -8.15 -16.25
CA THR A 445 17.11 -8.78 -16.47
C THR A 445 16.32 -8.02 -17.52
N PRO A 446 15.70 -8.71 -18.50
CA PRO A 446 14.95 -8.05 -19.58
C PRO A 446 13.58 -7.50 -19.14
N VAL A 447 13.01 -7.99 -18.05
CA VAL A 447 11.62 -7.72 -17.63
C VAL A 447 11.54 -7.61 -16.10
N ILE A 448 10.61 -6.78 -15.63
CA ILE A 448 10.24 -6.66 -14.21
C ILE A 448 8.85 -7.25 -13.99
N TYR A 449 8.70 -8.14 -13.01
CA TYR A 449 7.39 -8.46 -12.43
C TYR A 449 7.07 -7.47 -11.31
N LEU A 450 5.91 -6.82 -11.39
CA LEU A 450 5.45 -5.82 -10.43
C LEU A 450 4.22 -6.34 -9.66
N SER A 451 4.40 -6.59 -8.37
CA SER A 451 3.30 -6.76 -7.40
C SER A 451 3.09 -5.43 -6.67
N THR A 452 1.88 -4.88 -6.73
CA THR A 452 1.61 -3.52 -6.26
C THR A 452 0.14 -3.29 -5.93
N ASP A 453 -0.10 -2.40 -4.97
CA ASP A 453 -1.40 -1.80 -4.67
C ASP A 453 -1.49 -0.33 -5.13
N ALA A 454 -0.50 0.13 -5.90
CA ALA A 454 -0.45 1.48 -6.45
C ALA A 454 -1.57 1.74 -7.47
N ALA A 455 -2.00 3.00 -7.56
CA ALA A 455 -2.93 3.42 -8.60
C ALA A 455 -2.29 3.29 -9.99
N GLU A 456 -3.13 3.16 -11.02
CA GLU A 456 -2.64 3.01 -12.41
C GLU A 456 -1.74 4.18 -12.84
N SER A 457 -2.09 5.41 -12.46
CA SER A 457 -1.29 6.62 -12.70
C SER A 457 0.11 6.54 -12.11
N GLU A 458 0.26 5.97 -10.91
CA GLU A 458 1.57 5.76 -10.27
C GLU A 458 2.36 4.67 -10.99
N THR A 459 1.71 3.57 -11.39
CA THR A 459 2.38 2.50 -12.13
C THR A 459 2.78 2.95 -13.54
N GLY A 460 1.98 3.80 -14.19
CA GLY A 460 2.30 4.39 -15.49
C GLY A 460 3.49 5.35 -15.42
N LEU A 461 3.56 6.18 -14.38
CA LEU A 461 4.73 7.03 -14.13
C LEU A 461 5.98 6.20 -13.81
N LEU A 462 5.84 5.13 -13.01
CA LEU A 462 6.96 4.24 -12.75
C LEU A 462 7.48 3.60 -14.04
N GLN A 463 6.58 3.10 -14.88
CA GLN A 463 6.92 2.50 -16.17
C GLN A 463 7.65 3.48 -17.09
N SER A 464 7.29 4.76 -17.11
CA SER A 464 7.96 5.76 -17.96
C SER A 464 9.35 6.16 -17.49
N LEU A 465 9.66 5.94 -16.19
CA LEU A 465 10.93 6.32 -15.58
C LEU A 465 11.94 5.18 -15.46
N VAL A 466 11.50 3.92 -15.51
CA VAL A 466 12.42 2.77 -15.50
C VAL A 466 12.98 2.53 -16.89
N VAL A 467 14.15 3.13 -17.15
CA VAL A 467 14.83 3.15 -18.45
C VAL A 467 16.24 2.61 -18.30
N LEU A 468 16.63 1.67 -19.16
CA LEU A 468 17.99 1.14 -19.28
C LEU A 468 18.52 1.37 -20.70
N ASN A 469 19.69 2.02 -20.83
CA ASN A 469 20.29 2.32 -22.14
C ASN A 469 19.34 3.04 -23.11
N GLY A 470 18.52 3.97 -22.60
CA GLY A 470 17.54 4.72 -23.39
C GLY A 470 16.28 3.92 -23.79
N LYS A 471 16.13 2.68 -23.31
CA LYS A 471 14.95 1.85 -23.57
C LYS A 471 14.17 1.60 -22.28
N LEU A 472 12.84 1.63 -22.38
CA LEU A 472 11.95 1.27 -21.28
C LEU A 472 12.12 -0.21 -20.95
N VAL A 473 12.24 -0.53 -19.66
CA VAL A 473 12.17 -1.92 -19.18
C VAL A 473 10.69 -2.26 -18.98
N PRO A 474 10.17 -3.36 -19.56
CA PRO A 474 8.77 -3.73 -19.36
C PRO A 474 8.45 -4.06 -17.89
N LEU A 475 7.41 -3.44 -17.33
CA LEU A 475 6.83 -3.77 -16.02
C LEU A 475 5.55 -4.57 -16.24
N ILE A 476 5.60 -5.85 -15.88
CA ILE A 476 4.49 -6.78 -16.04
C ILE A 476 3.78 -6.94 -14.69
N LYS A 477 2.50 -6.58 -14.64
CA LYS A 477 1.59 -6.89 -13.53
C LYS A 477 0.80 -8.16 -13.85
N ARG A 478 0.18 -8.79 -12.84
CA ARG A 478 -0.86 -9.80 -13.07
C ARG A 478 -1.98 -9.12 -13.89
N PRO A 479 -2.26 -9.54 -15.13
CA PRO A 479 -3.28 -8.90 -15.95
C PRO A 479 -4.66 -9.16 -15.34
N THR A 480 -5.62 -8.32 -15.71
CA THR A 480 -7.03 -8.65 -15.48
C THR A 480 -7.35 -9.94 -16.23
N ARG A 481 -8.27 -10.73 -15.67
CA ARG A 481 -8.65 -12.00 -16.27
C ARG A 481 -9.09 -11.80 -17.73
N ASN A 482 -8.53 -12.61 -18.61
CA ASN A 482 -8.98 -12.75 -19.99
C ASN A 482 -9.31 -14.22 -20.25
N SER A 483 -10.54 -14.53 -20.67
CA SER A 483 -10.98 -15.91 -20.94
C SER A 483 -10.20 -16.60 -22.07
N ALA A 484 -9.53 -15.82 -22.93
CA ALA A 484 -8.63 -16.34 -23.96
C ALA A 484 -7.27 -16.79 -23.39
N GLU A 485 -6.85 -16.25 -22.25
CA GLU A 485 -5.59 -16.59 -21.62
C GLU A 485 -5.76 -17.83 -20.71
N LYS A 486 -4.80 -18.77 -20.77
CA LYS A 486 -4.89 -20.05 -20.05
C LYS A 486 -3.97 -20.14 -18.84
N TRP A 487 -3.22 -19.08 -18.52
CA TRP A 487 -2.22 -19.12 -17.45
C TRP A 487 -2.88 -19.25 -16.06
N ASP A 488 -4.07 -18.64 -15.86
CA ASP A 488 -4.86 -18.67 -14.62
C ASP A 488 -5.96 -19.75 -14.61
N ALA A 489 -6.06 -20.57 -15.66
CA ALA A 489 -7.16 -21.51 -15.85
C ALA A 489 -7.31 -22.54 -14.71
N LEU A 490 -6.23 -22.82 -13.96
CA LEU A 490 -6.30 -23.66 -12.76
C LEU A 490 -7.07 -22.97 -11.64
N LEU A 491 -6.74 -21.71 -11.32
CA LEU A 491 -7.48 -20.97 -10.30
C LEU A 491 -8.95 -20.86 -10.67
N TYR A 492 -9.25 -20.54 -11.94
CA TYR A 492 -10.61 -20.44 -12.42
C TYR A 492 -11.44 -21.71 -12.27
N ARG A 493 -10.90 -22.86 -12.72
CA ARG A 493 -11.61 -24.15 -12.63
C ARG A 493 -11.90 -24.57 -11.20
N HIS A 494 -11.15 -24.03 -10.25
CA HIS A 494 -11.33 -24.25 -8.82
C HIS A 494 -12.06 -23.10 -8.10
N GLY A 495 -12.57 -22.10 -8.84
CA GLY A 495 -13.32 -20.97 -8.31
C GLY A 495 -12.50 -20.00 -7.46
N LEU A 496 -11.19 -19.89 -7.73
CA LEU A 496 -10.22 -19.10 -6.97
C LEU A 496 -9.72 -17.85 -7.72
N ASP A 497 -10.20 -17.58 -8.92
CA ASP A 497 -9.66 -16.51 -9.77
C ASP A 497 -9.98 -15.09 -9.27
N GLY A 498 -11.11 -14.92 -8.57
CA GLY A 498 -11.52 -13.68 -7.90
C GLY A 498 -11.33 -13.69 -6.38
N ASP A 499 -10.68 -14.72 -5.83
CA ASP A 499 -10.43 -14.80 -4.39
C ASP A 499 -9.34 -13.79 -4.01
N SER A 500 -9.65 -12.86 -3.11
CA SER A 500 -8.71 -11.81 -2.72
C SER A 500 -7.53 -12.32 -1.90
N GLN A 501 -7.58 -13.56 -1.40
CA GLN A 501 -6.47 -14.21 -0.71
C GLN A 501 -5.47 -14.89 -1.67
N VAL A 502 -5.89 -15.16 -2.92
CA VAL A 502 -5.17 -15.95 -3.94
C VAL A 502 -4.58 -15.07 -5.04
#